data_AF-A0A842M2R8-F1
#
_entry.id   AF-A0A842M2R8-F1
#
_cell.length_a   1.000
_cell.length_b   1.000
_cell.length_c   1.000
_cell.angle_alpha   90.00
_cell.angle_beta   90.00
_cell.angle_gamma   90.00
#
_symmetry.space_group_name_H-M   'P 1'
#
loop_
_entity.id
_entity.type
_entity.pdbx_description
1 polymer ?
#
loop_
_entity_poly.entity_id
_entity_poly.type
_entity_poly.pdbx_seq_one_letter_code
_entity_poly.pdbx_strand_id
1 'polypeptide(L)' 'MGKIIEAVYEKGVFRPLQKVDLREGERVRIEIKVRRLEFEPIELRRVLKIEDINSVRDELWTSS' A
#
# COMPACT_ATOMS: atom_id res chain seq x y z
N MET A 1 -22.00 0.78 -21.32
CA MET A 1 -20.93 -0.07 -20.76
C MET A 1 -19.85 0.86 -20.23
N GLY A 2 -19.63 0.92 -18.91
CA GLY A 2 -18.63 1.81 -18.33
C GLY A 2 -17.22 1.26 -18.54
N LYS A 3 -16.28 2.08 -19.02
CA LYS A 3 -14.86 1.74 -19.04
C LYS A 3 -14.21 2.25 -17.76
N ILE A 4 -13.46 1.40 -17.07
CA ILE A 4 -12.61 1.81 -15.96
C ILE A 4 -11.33 2.38 -16.57
N ILE A 5 -11.00 3.62 -16.22
CA ILE A 5 -9.79 4.30 -16.67
C ILE A 5 -8.93 4.55 -15.44
N GLU A 6 -7.70 4.04 -15.47
CA GLU A 6 -6.71 4.35 -14.45
C GLU A 6 -6.10 5.72 -14.72
N ALA A 7 -5.95 6.50 -13.66
CA ALA A 7 -5.39 7.85 -13.72
C ALA A 7 -4.50 8.11 -12.52
N VAL A 8 -3.45 8.89 -12.74
CA VAL A 8 -2.56 9.39 -11.68
C VAL A 8 -3.02 10.79 -11.30
N TYR A 9 -3.13 11.04 -10.00
CA TYR A 9 -3.45 12.37 -9.50
C TYR A 9 -2.16 13.17 -9.27
N GLU A 10 -1.87 14.15 -10.12
CA GLU A 10 -0.67 14.99 -10.02
C GLU A 10 -1.03 16.47 -10.05
N LYS A 11 -0.49 17.26 -9.11
CA LYS A 11 -0.67 18.72 -9.03
C LYS A 11 -2.15 19.18 -9.08
N GLY A 12 -3.06 18.39 -8.52
CA GLY A 12 -4.49 18.72 -8.49
C GLY A 12 -5.30 18.27 -9.71
N VAL A 13 -4.70 17.51 -10.65
CA VAL A 13 -5.35 17.08 -11.89
C VAL A 13 -5.25 15.55 -12.04
N PHE A 14 -6.37 14.90 -12.39
CA PHE A 14 -6.37 13.48 -12.78
C PHE A 14 -5.83 13.31 -14.20
N ARG A 15 -4.66 12.69 -14.33
CA ARG A 15 -4.01 12.36 -15.60
C ARG A 15 -4.27 10.90 -15.97
N PRO A 16 -5.11 10.61 -16.97
CA PRO A 16 -5.39 9.23 -17.36
C PRO A 16 -4.14 8.58 -17.98
N LEU A 17 -3.93 7.30 -17.70
CA LEU A 17 -2.82 6.51 -18.27
C LEU A 17 -3.07 6.10 -19.73
N GLN A 18 -4.31 6.23 -20.18
CA GLN A 18 -4.77 5.87 -21.53
C GLN A 18 -5.62 6.99 -22.11
N LYS A 19 -5.69 7.06 -23.45
CA LYS A 19 -6.51 8.07 -24.12
C LYS A 19 -7.99 7.85 -23.79
N VAL A 20 -8.66 8.94 -23.43
CA VAL A 20 -10.07 8.94 -23.06
C VAL A 20 -10.84 9.70 -24.13
N ASP A 21 -11.70 9.01 -24.87
CA ASP A 21 -12.53 9.60 -25.92
C ASP A 21 -13.80 10.22 -25.33
N LEU A 22 -13.63 11.27 -24.50
CA LEU A 22 -14.72 12.08 -23.96
C LEU A 22 -14.81 13.42 -24.70
N ARG A 23 -16.00 13.99 -24.76
CA ARG A 23 -16.20 15.33 -25.31
C ARG A 23 -15.78 16.39 -24.29
N GLU A 24 -15.35 17.55 -24.78
CA GLU A 24 -15.07 18.69 -23.92
C GLU A 24 -16.34 19.11 -23.17
N GLY A 25 -16.24 19.28 -21.85
CA GLY A 25 -17.39 19.59 -20.97
C GLY A 25 -18.22 18.39 -20.52
N GLU A 26 -17.84 17.16 -20.87
CA GLU A 26 -18.56 15.96 -20.45
C GLU A 26 -18.37 15.68 -18.94
N ARG A 27 -19.49 15.45 -18.23
CA ARG A 27 -19.47 15.18 -16.78
C ARG A 27 -19.21 13.71 -16.54
N VAL A 28 -18.12 13.39 -15.87
CA VAL A 28 -17.77 12.02 -15.45
C VAL A 28 -17.95 11.83 -13.95
N ARG A 29 -18.25 10.59 -13.54
CA ARG A 29 -18.24 10.17 -12.13
C ARG A 29 -16.95 9.43 -11.85
N ILE A 30 -16.19 9.89 -10.87
CA ILE A 30 -14.94 9.26 -10.45
C ILE A 30 -15.23 8.41 -9.20
N GLU A 31 -14.77 7.16 -9.20
CA GLU A 31 -14.80 6.28 -8.03
C GLU A 31 -13.36 5.98 -7.61
N ILE A 32 -12.99 6.43 -6.41
CA ILE A 32 -11.66 6.19 -5.85
C ILE A 32 -11.75 4.98 -4.94
N LYS A 33 -11.19 3.85 -5.40
CA LYS A 33 -11.05 2.65 -4.58
C LYS A 33 -9.75 2.73 -3.79
N VAL A 34 -9.85 3.15 -2.53
CA VAL A 34 -8.73 3.03 -1.60
C VAL A 34 -8.53 1.54 -1.33
N ARG A 35 -7.47 0.94 -1.89
CA ARG A 35 -6.95 -0.32 -1.36
C ARG A 35 -6.43 0.00 0.04
N ARG A 36 -7.25 -0.22 1.06
CA ARG A 36 -6.70 -0.42 2.41
C ARG A 36 -5.76 -1.59 2.23
N LEU A 37 -4.46 -1.38 2.46
CA LEU A 37 -3.59 -2.51 2.75
C LEU A 37 -4.21 -3.13 4.00
N GLU A 38 -4.95 -4.21 3.80
CA GLU A 38 -5.36 -5.10 4.87
C GLU A 38 -4.06 -5.73 5.35
N PHE A 39 -3.30 -4.99 6.15
CA PHE A 39 -2.30 -5.60 7.00
C PHE A 39 -3.12 -6.48 7.93
N GLU A 40 -3.10 -7.80 7.68
CA GLU A 40 -3.46 -8.73 8.72
C GLU A 40 -2.61 -8.33 9.93
N PRO A 41 -3.23 -8.05 11.09
CA PRO A 41 -2.47 -7.73 12.28
C PRO A 41 -1.51 -8.89 12.50
N ILE A 42 -0.21 -8.60 12.49
CA ILE A 42 0.80 -9.61 12.79
C ILE A 42 0.53 -10.04 14.22
N GLU A 43 -0.13 -11.18 14.40
CA GLU A 43 -0.27 -11.79 15.71
C GLU A 43 1.13 -12.15 16.17
N LEU A 44 1.66 -11.35 17.10
CA LEU A 44 2.86 -11.73 17.84
C LEU A 44 2.48 -12.93 18.71
N ARG A 45 2.52 -14.13 18.11
CA ARG A 45 2.19 -15.43 18.73
C ARG A 45 2.99 -15.71 20.00
N ARG A 46 4.11 -15.02 20.19
CA ARG A 46 4.96 -15.14 21.37
C ARG A 46 5.23 -13.78 21.99
N VAL A 47 4.99 -13.69 23.30
CA VAL A 47 5.62 -12.67 24.12
C VAL A 47 7.11 -13.03 24.17
N LEU A 48 7.96 -12.21 23.53
CA LEU A 48 9.40 -12.39 23.58
C LEU A 48 9.85 -12.23 25.04
N LYS A 49 10.52 -13.25 25.58
CA LYS A 49 11.16 -13.11 26.90
C LYS A 49 12.49 -12.39 26.72
N ILE A 50 12.90 -11.67 27.76
CA ILE A 50 14.20 -10.99 27.79
C ILE A 50 15.34 -12.02 27.59
N GLU A 51 15.15 -13.25 28.04
CA GLU A 51 16.06 -14.38 27.83
C GLU A 51 16.32 -14.65 26.33
N ASP A 52 15.27 -14.64 25.50
CA ASP A 52 15.38 -14.88 24.05
C ASP A 52 16.18 -13.78 23.34
N ILE A 53 16.13 -12.55 23.87
CA ILE A 53 16.87 -11.40 23.34
C ILE A 53 18.35 -11.51 23.70
N ASN A 54 18.65 -11.93 24.93
CA ASN A 54 20.01 -12.06 25.41
C ASN A 54 20.75 -13.23 24.75
N SER A 55 20.09 -14.35 24.45
CA SER A 55 20.72 -15.48 23.76
C SER A 55 21.21 -15.11 22.36
N VAL A 56 20.41 -14.35 21.60
CA VAL A 56 20.80 -13.84 20.27
C VAL A 56 21.97 -12.87 20.38
N ARG A 57 21.97 -12.03 21.42
CA ARG A 57 23.07 -11.10 21.68
C ARG A 57 24.36 -11.88 21.90
N ASP A 58 24.36 -12.86 22.79
CA ASP A 58 25.57 -13.59 23.18
C ASP A 58 26.12 -14.46 22.03
N GLU A 59 25.27 -15.06 21.18
CA GLU A 59 25.70 -15.76 19.96
C GLU A 59 26.47 -14.86 18.97
N LEU A 60 26.05 -13.60 18.83
CA LEU A 60 26.72 -12.62 17.96
C LEU A 60 28.08 -12.17 18.54
N TRP A 61 28.21 -12.11 19.87
CA TRP A 61 29.48 -11.76 20.54
C TRP A 61 30.48 -12.91 20.58
N THR A 62 30.03 -14.17 20.55
CA THR A 62 30.91 -15.34 20.58
C THR A 62 31.46 -15.72 19.19
N SER A 63 31.01 -15.04 18.13
CA SER A 63 31.40 -15.27 16.74
C SER A 63 32.50 -14.32 16.23
N SER A 64 33.24 -13.64 17.13
CA SER A 64 34.41 -12.79 16.82
C SER A 64 35.67 -13.29 17.51
#